data_AF-A0A2N1UEZ9-F1
#
_entry.id   AF-A0A2N1UEZ9-F1
#
_cell.length_a   1.000
_cell.length_b   1.000
_cell.length_c   1.000
_cell.angle_alpha   90.00
_cell.angle_beta   90.00
_cell.angle_gamma   90.00
#
_symmetry.space_group_name_H-M   'P 1'
#
loop_
_entity.id
_entity.type
_entity.pdbx_description
1 polymer ?
#
loop_
_entity_poly.entity_id
_entity_poly.type
_entity_poly.pdbx_seq_one_letter_code
_entity_poly.pdbx_strand_id
1 'polypeptide(L)'
;MKRALISVTFLLAFVLLVGFSPRPYSDLAEYKRLPHETRISRLQSAGEDLFRRRRYEDAIVVFETILALDESDLKAKLWVVKARTEIKRERDEVNKQERFRRYGQLIPKTKDDLLDDKELGYFEVRYSEPKPYVRPVRKIRPPASDAEINAQKQKAEKSGEAADYFELAMLHWSKKEAENALKAYFKAVSLDSEVLAQDDEQLLMTVSAEVEKRIAGGKVSAAEYLDSGKLLMVQGELGRAVNHLIKAAELDAKTRQEASDILLTLIESPQIELISAPPDLLGFRQAYVFDKDADTVYVRVTLIPKKRGQIVPIDITIPADAVDKIEVMSKDAVMAFGKTGIDNALRIWVILPEKEDDFPEYELRLALNIDRKILEYLELSNYSLSLDMPDNWSFIIGSEFNFSAELSKGEYEKKLEGLQITGYHLPVSEGKGPTFLLSDFKEPLPRQVDIWKIIETGGEGIVSNLF
;
A
#
# COMPACT_ATOMS: atom_id res chain seq x y z
N MET A 1 11.20 18.16 71.48
CA MET A 1 10.91 17.06 70.53
C MET A 1 9.73 17.30 69.57
N LYS A 2 9.13 18.50 69.46
CA LYS A 2 8.02 18.77 68.52
C LYS A 2 8.37 19.60 67.27
N ARG A 3 9.59 20.17 67.17
CA ARG A 3 10.02 20.95 65.99
C ARG A 3 10.83 20.15 64.96
N ALA A 4 11.54 19.10 65.37
CA ALA A 4 12.25 18.22 64.45
C ALA A 4 11.31 17.31 63.64
N LEU A 5 10.14 16.98 64.19
CA LEU A 5 9.17 16.11 63.52
C LEU A 5 8.43 16.81 62.36
N ILE A 6 8.29 18.15 62.41
CA ILE A 6 7.55 18.92 61.41
C ILE A 6 8.43 19.21 60.17
N SER A 7 9.74 19.40 60.33
CA SER A 7 10.65 19.56 59.19
C SER A 7 10.90 18.26 58.43
N VAL A 8 10.87 17.09 59.11
CA VAL A 8 11.03 15.80 58.44
C VAL A 8 9.78 15.39 57.66
N THR A 9 8.57 15.72 58.14
CA THR A 9 7.34 15.48 57.36
C THR A 9 7.19 16.42 56.17
N PHE A 10 7.65 17.68 56.26
CA PHE A 10 7.64 18.58 55.10
C PHE A 10 8.67 18.20 54.03
N LEU A 11 9.84 17.68 54.43
CA LEU A 11 10.85 17.20 53.46
C LEU A 11 10.43 15.87 52.81
N LEU A 12 9.78 14.97 53.54
CA LEU A 12 9.23 13.72 52.97
C LEU A 12 8.05 13.99 52.02
N ALA A 13 7.21 15.00 52.30
CA ALA A 13 6.14 15.39 51.40
C ALA A 13 6.67 16.01 50.09
N PHE A 14 7.80 16.71 50.12
CA PHE A 14 8.41 17.27 48.91
C PHE A 14 9.13 16.20 48.07
N VAL A 15 9.76 15.19 48.68
CA VAL A 15 10.39 14.08 47.92
C VAL A 15 9.33 13.10 47.37
N LEU A 16 8.17 12.96 48.02
CA LEU A 16 7.05 12.13 47.51
C LEU A 16 6.17 12.84 46.47
N LEU A 17 6.31 14.17 46.28
CA LEU A 17 5.64 14.92 45.22
C LEU A 17 6.49 15.14 43.95
N VAL A 18 7.78 14.77 43.97
CA VAL A 18 8.63 14.75 42.75
C VAL A 18 8.31 13.53 41.86
N GLY A 19 7.49 12.59 42.33
CA GLY A 19 6.89 11.52 41.52
C GLY A 19 5.57 11.88 40.81
N PHE A 20 5.06 13.11 41.01
CA PHE A 20 3.83 13.61 40.41
C PHE A 20 4.03 14.97 39.71
N SER A 21 5.20 15.20 39.12
CA SER A 21 5.22 16.04 37.93
C SER A 21 4.44 15.30 36.84
N PRO A 22 3.47 15.93 36.16
CA PRO A 22 2.91 15.33 34.96
C PRO A 22 4.08 15.06 34.03
N ARG A 23 4.30 13.80 33.65
CA ARG A 23 5.25 13.43 32.60
C ARG A 23 4.96 14.38 31.43
N PRO A 24 5.91 15.23 30.99
CA PRO A 24 5.65 16.07 29.84
C PRO A 24 5.51 15.13 28.65
N TYR A 25 4.36 15.23 27.98
CA TYR A 25 3.94 14.48 26.79
C TYR A 25 3.43 13.05 27.04
N SER A 26 2.14 12.97 27.39
CA SER A 26 1.29 11.85 26.99
C SER A 26 0.48 12.30 25.76
N ASP A 27 1.14 12.64 24.65
CA ASP A 27 0.47 12.93 23.37
C ASP A 27 -0.37 11.74 22.89
N LEU A 28 -0.09 10.53 23.39
CA LEU A 28 -0.93 9.33 23.24
C LEU A 28 -2.41 9.55 23.54
N ALA A 29 -2.73 10.43 24.50
CA ALA A 29 -4.12 10.75 24.84
C ALA A 29 -4.76 11.73 23.83
N GLU A 30 -3.97 12.64 23.25
CA GLU A 30 -4.42 13.60 22.23
C GLU A 30 -4.69 12.87 20.90
N TYR A 31 -3.89 11.85 20.61
CA TYR A 31 -4.02 10.97 19.45
C TYR A 31 -5.35 10.19 19.41
N LYS A 32 -5.96 9.86 20.55
CA LYS A 32 -7.25 9.11 20.59
C LYS A 32 -8.42 9.80 19.87
N ARG A 33 -8.35 11.12 19.65
CA ARG A 33 -9.43 11.91 19.01
C ARG A 33 -9.20 12.17 17.52
N LEU A 34 -8.04 11.81 17.00
CA LEU A 34 -7.70 12.00 15.59
C LEU A 34 -8.14 10.79 14.76
N PRO A 35 -8.44 10.98 13.45
CA PRO A 35 -8.64 9.89 12.51
C PRO A 35 -7.50 8.87 12.58
N HIS A 36 -7.82 7.59 12.38
CA HIS A 36 -6.89 6.46 12.58
C HIS A 36 -5.58 6.64 11.79
N GLU A 37 -5.66 7.05 10.52
CA GLU A 37 -4.51 7.36 9.65
C GLU A 37 -3.60 8.47 10.22
N THR A 38 -4.19 9.61 10.59
CA THR A 38 -3.45 10.77 11.14
C THR A 38 -2.77 10.42 12.46
N ARG A 39 -3.36 9.47 13.21
CA ARG A 39 -2.81 8.94 14.44
C ARG A 39 -1.53 8.17 14.19
N ILE A 40 -1.57 7.18 13.29
CA ILE A 40 -0.41 6.35 12.95
C ILE A 40 0.72 7.20 12.37
N SER A 41 0.43 8.09 11.41
CA SER A 41 1.45 8.95 10.79
C SER A 41 2.18 9.87 11.80
N ARG A 42 1.42 10.49 12.72
CA ARG A 42 2.02 11.34 13.76
C ARG A 42 2.79 10.52 14.80
N LEU A 43 2.26 9.36 15.20
CA LEU A 43 2.98 8.43 16.08
C LEU A 43 4.28 7.94 15.42
N GLN A 44 4.27 7.66 14.11
CA GLN A 44 5.47 7.27 13.38
C GLN A 44 6.52 8.38 13.43
N SER A 45 6.12 9.62 13.11
CA SER A 45 7.03 10.78 13.14
C SER A 45 7.59 11.03 14.55
N ALA A 46 6.75 10.88 15.58
CA ALA A 46 7.16 11.02 16.98
C ALA A 46 8.12 9.89 17.42
N GLY A 47 7.85 8.64 17.04
CA GLY A 47 8.72 7.50 17.32
C GLY A 47 10.08 7.64 16.65
N GLU A 48 10.13 8.13 15.41
CA GLU A 48 11.38 8.40 14.68
C GLU A 48 12.19 9.53 15.32
N ASP A 49 11.55 10.61 15.77
CA ASP A 49 12.22 11.71 16.48
C ASP A 49 12.77 11.23 17.83
N LEU A 50 12.01 10.44 18.60
CA LEU A 50 12.48 9.82 19.84
C LEU A 50 13.70 8.92 19.60
N PHE A 51 13.67 8.12 18.53
CA PHE A 51 14.81 7.30 18.13
C PHE A 51 16.05 8.15 17.82
N ARG A 52 15.91 9.25 17.06
CA ARG A 52 17.03 10.17 16.75
C ARG A 52 17.61 10.82 18.01
N ARG A 53 16.79 11.04 19.03
CA ARG A 53 17.20 11.56 20.35
C ARG A 53 17.78 10.49 21.29
N ARG A 54 17.99 9.26 20.79
CA ARG A 54 18.45 8.08 21.57
C ARG A 54 17.51 7.67 22.71
N ARG A 55 16.23 8.04 22.65
CA ARG A 55 15.22 7.59 23.60
C ARG A 55 14.57 6.32 23.06
N TYR A 56 15.35 5.25 22.96
CA TYR A 56 14.95 4.04 22.24
C TYR A 56 13.80 3.30 22.92
N GLU A 57 13.78 3.23 24.25
CA GLU A 57 12.70 2.61 25.02
C GLU A 57 11.37 3.35 24.80
N ASP A 58 11.40 4.68 24.81
CA ASP A 58 10.21 5.50 24.55
C ASP A 58 9.76 5.37 23.09
N ALA A 59 10.71 5.28 22.15
CA ALA A 59 10.42 5.03 20.74
C ALA A 59 9.73 3.66 20.55
N ILE A 60 10.22 2.60 21.21
CA ILE A 60 9.59 1.27 21.19
C ILE A 60 8.16 1.36 21.67
N VAL A 61 7.89 2.04 22.79
CA VAL A 61 6.52 2.18 23.31
C VAL A 61 5.62 2.85 22.27
N VAL A 62 6.09 3.89 21.57
CA VAL A 62 5.32 4.55 20.52
C VAL A 62 5.06 3.61 19.33
N PHE A 63 6.06 2.85 18.88
CA PHE A 63 5.86 1.89 17.79
C PHE A 63 5.01 0.68 18.20
N GLU A 64 5.10 0.20 19.44
CA GLU A 64 4.21 -0.83 19.98
C GLU A 64 2.78 -0.31 20.13
N THR A 65 2.58 0.99 20.40
CA THR A 65 1.22 1.57 20.33
C THR A 65 0.69 1.66 18.90
N ILE A 66 1.54 1.81 17.89
CA ILE A 66 1.13 1.67 16.48
C ILE A 66 0.74 0.22 16.21
N LEU A 67 1.53 -0.76 16.66
CA LEU A 67 1.23 -2.18 16.48
C LEU A 67 -0.01 -2.66 17.22
N ALA A 68 -0.37 -2.00 18.33
CA ALA A 68 -1.63 -2.26 19.02
C ALA A 68 -2.85 -1.65 18.30
N LEU A 69 -2.63 -0.67 17.41
CA LEU A 69 -3.66 -0.08 16.55
C LEU A 69 -3.77 -0.83 15.21
N ASP A 70 -2.62 -1.24 14.66
CA ASP A 70 -2.48 -2.04 13.44
C ASP A 70 -1.30 -3.01 13.60
N GLU A 71 -1.61 -4.29 13.87
CA GLU A 71 -0.61 -5.34 14.07
C GLU A 71 0.18 -5.65 12.79
N SER A 72 -0.30 -5.21 11.61
CA SER A 72 0.32 -5.44 10.32
C SER A 72 1.30 -4.33 9.88
N ASP A 73 1.45 -3.24 10.65
CA ASP A 73 2.35 -2.13 10.31
C ASP A 73 3.83 -2.58 10.33
N LEU A 74 4.36 -2.85 9.14
CA LEU A 74 5.74 -3.31 8.93
C LEU A 74 6.77 -2.26 9.34
N LYS A 75 6.44 -0.97 9.22
CA LYS A 75 7.36 0.13 9.54
C LYS A 75 7.54 0.24 11.05
N ALA A 76 6.47 0.10 11.83
CA ALA A 76 6.53 0.03 13.28
C ALA A 76 7.31 -1.20 13.76
N LYS A 77 7.10 -2.38 13.17
CA LYS A 77 7.91 -3.59 13.48
C LYS A 77 9.40 -3.35 13.23
N LEU A 78 9.76 -2.80 12.08
CA LEU A 78 11.13 -2.47 11.71
C LEU A 78 11.77 -1.54 12.75
N TRP A 79 11.07 -0.48 13.13
CA TRP A 79 11.59 0.50 14.09
C TRP A 79 11.73 -0.06 15.50
N VAL A 80 10.82 -0.96 15.96
CA VAL A 80 10.98 -1.67 17.23
C VAL A 80 12.27 -2.51 17.22
N VAL A 81 12.54 -3.24 16.14
CA VAL A 81 13.76 -4.06 16.01
C VAL A 81 15.01 -3.17 16.03
N LYS A 82 15.01 -2.06 15.27
CA LYS A 82 16.12 -1.09 15.28
C LYS A 82 16.39 -0.53 16.67
N ALA A 83 15.34 -0.13 17.38
CA ALA A 83 15.46 0.41 18.73
C ALA A 83 15.98 -0.63 19.74
N ARG A 84 15.45 -1.86 19.71
CA ARG A 84 15.94 -2.96 20.57
C ARG A 84 17.42 -3.29 20.33
N THR A 85 17.85 -3.22 19.07
CA THR A 85 19.25 -3.45 18.68
C THR A 85 20.17 -2.38 19.25
N GLU A 86 19.79 -1.11 19.18
CA GLU A 86 20.58 -0.01 19.75
C GLU A 86 20.59 -0.05 21.30
N ILE A 87 19.48 -0.40 21.96
CA ILE A 87 19.44 -0.58 23.43
C ILE A 87 20.40 -1.68 23.87
N LYS A 88 20.34 -2.85 23.23
CA LYS A 88 21.23 -3.97 23.54
C LYS A 88 22.69 -3.54 23.41
N ARG A 89 23.00 -2.79 22.35
CA ARG A 89 24.33 -2.27 22.09
C ARG A 89 24.80 -1.25 23.14
N GLU A 90 23.96 -0.27 23.52
CA GLU A 90 24.31 0.69 24.58
C GLU A 90 24.53 -0.03 25.92
N ARG A 91 23.73 -1.05 26.22
CA ARG A 91 23.89 -1.89 27.40
C ARG A 91 25.21 -2.67 27.38
N ASP A 92 25.58 -3.24 26.24
CA ASP A 92 26.85 -3.96 26.08
C ASP A 92 28.05 -3.01 26.25
N GLU A 93 27.97 -1.77 25.77
CA GLU A 93 28.99 -0.74 25.97
C GLU A 93 29.12 -0.32 27.43
N VAL A 94 28.00 -0.09 28.13
CA VAL A 94 27.99 0.21 29.57
C VAL A 94 28.60 -0.96 30.35
N ASN A 95 28.23 -2.19 30.02
CA ASN A 95 28.78 -3.38 30.67
C ASN A 95 30.30 -3.50 30.48
N LYS A 96 30.83 -3.18 29.28
CA LYS A 96 32.28 -3.15 29.04
C LYS A 96 32.97 -2.08 29.89
N GLN A 97 32.43 -0.87 29.93
CA GLN A 97 32.96 0.24 30.73
C GLN A 97 32.93 -0.07 32.23
N GLU A 98 31.83 -0.64 32.73
CA GLU A 98 31.72 -1.05 34.13
C GLU A 98 32.71 -2.17 34.50
N ARG A 99 32.87 -3.17 33.64
CA ARG A 99 33.87 -4.24 33.84
C ARG A 99 35.28 -3.67 33.91
N PHE A 100 35.63 -2.78 32.99
CA PHE A 100 36.91 -2.09 33.02
C PHE A 100 37.08 -1.26 34.29
N ARG A 101 36.07 -0.49 34.72
CA ARG A 101 36.13 0.30 35.95
C ARG A 101 36.30 -0.56 37.21
N ARG A 102 35.66 -1.73 37.27
CA ARG A 102 35.69 -2.63 38.43
C ARG A 102 36.98 -3.46 38.52
N TYR A 103 37.50 -3.91 37.39
CA TYR A 103 38.59 -4.89 37.37
C TYR A 103 39.88 -4.36 36.74
N GLY A 104 39.88 -3.16 36.15
CA GLY A 104 40.97 -2.63 35.34
C GLY A 104 41.14 -3.36 33.99
N GLN A 105 40.23 -4.27 33.65
CA GLN A 105 40.30 -5.14 32.46
C GLN A 105 38.91 -5.66 32.07
N LEU A 106 38.72 -6.04 30.80
CA LEU A 106 37.42 -6.44 30.25
C LEU A 106 37.02 -7.89 30.59
N ILE A 107 38.01 -8.76 30.80
CA ILE A 107 37.82 -10.18 31.15
C ILE A 107 38.34 -10.35 32.58
N PRO A 108 37.52 -10.77 33.57
CA PRO A 108 37.99 -11.03 34.93
C PRO A 108 39.05 -12.14 34.94
N LYS A 109 40.16 -11.94 35.66
CA LYS A 109 41.17 -13.00 35.85
C LYS A 109 40.51 -14.21 36.50
N THR A 110 40.57 -15.37 35.85
CA THR A 110 40.25 -16.63 36.51
C THR A 110 41.46 -17.13 37.31
N LYS A 111 41.26 -18.05 38.26
CA LYS A 111 42.37 -18.62 39.04
C LYS A 111 43.43 -19.32 38.16
N ASP A 112 43.05 -19.72 36.95
CA ASP A 112 43.90 -20.42 35.98
C ASP A 112 44.75 -19.46 35.10
N ASP A 113 44.46 -18.15 35.10
CA ASP A 113 45.23 -17.14 34.35
C ASP A 113 46.47 -16.62 35.11
N LEU A 114 46.72 -17.13 36.33
CA LEU A 114 47.92 -16.86 37.12
C LEU A 114 48.99 -17.92 36.80
N LEU A 115 49.58 -17.84 35.61
CA LEU A 115 50.83 -18.54 35.32
C LEU A 115 51.94 -17.90 36.17
N ASP A 116 52.18 -18.45 37.35
CA ASP A 116 53.33 -18.12 38.21
C ASP A 116 54.58 -18.81 37.62
N ASP A 117 54.93 -18.43 36.39
CA ASP A 117 56.04 -19.03 35.67
C ASP A 117 57.30 -18.17 35.87
N LYS A 118 58.16 -18.61 36.82
CA LYS A 118 59.37 -17.90 37.25
C LYS A 118 60.39 -17.66 36.11
N GLU A 119 60.24 -18.30 34.96
CA GLU A 119 61.14 -18.17 33.81
C GLU A 119 60.75 -17.06 32.82
N LEU A 120 59.49 -16.63 32.76
CA LEU A 120 59.00 -15.73 31.70
C LEU A 120 59.26 -14.23 31.95
N GLY A 121 59.64 -13.83 33.16
CA GLY A 121 59.80 -12.41 33.53
C GLY A 121 58.45 -11.68 33.67
N TYR A 122 58.45 -10.59 34.43
CA TYR A 122 57.24 -9.83 34.74
C TYR A 122 56.74 -9.06 33.51
N PHE A 123 55.72 -9.56 32.83
CA PHE A 123 54.96 -8.78 31.85
C PHE A 123 53.72 -8.16 32.50
N GLU A 124 53.68 -6.82 32.58
CA GLU A 124 52.48 -6.09 32.97
C GLU A 124 51.61 -5.88 31.71
N VAL A 125 50.52 -6.64 31.58
CA VAL A 125 49.51 -6.40 30.55
C VAL A 125 48.73 -5.13 30.93
N ARG A 126 49.03 -4.02 30.26
CA ARG A 126 48.29 -2.76 30.43
C ARG A 126 47.05 -2.78 29.55
N TYR A 127 45.88 -2.89 30.18
CA TYR A 127 44.60 -2.73 29.49
C TYR A 127 44.33 -1.23 29.30
N SER A 128 44.12 -0.83 28.05
CA SER A 128 43.63 0.51 27.75
C SER A 128 42.13 0.61 28.05
N GLU A 129 41.68 1.83 28.37
CA GLU A 129 40.25 2.11 28.49
C GLU A 129 39.50 1.62 27.24
N PRO A 130 38.31 1.01 27.41
CA PRO A 130 37.51 0.58 26.28
C PRO A 130 37.23 1.79 25.41
N LYS A 131 37.73 1.75 24.17
CA LYS A 131 37.44 2.79 23.18
C LYS A 131 35.93 2.83 22.97
N PRO A 132 35.32 4.02 22.82
CA PRO A 132 33.92 4.12 22.51
C PRO A 132 33.63 3.33 21.24
N TYR A 133 32.53 2.58 21.22
CA TYR A 133 32.13 1.89 20.01
C TYR A 133 32.04 2.86 18.85
N VAL A 134 32.90 2.63 17.86
CA VAL A 134 32.78 3.21 16.54
C VAL A 134 31.94 2.23 15.75
N ARG A 135 30.83 2.70 15.14
CA ARG A 135 30.09 1.86 14.17
C ARG A 135 31.10 1.27 13.21
N PRO A 136 31.15 -0.06 13.02
CA PRO A 136 32.12 -0.66 12.13
C PRO A 136 32.07 0.13 10.84
N VAL A 137 33.24 0.65 10.43
CA VAL A 137 33.34 1.36 9.16
C VAL A 137 32.73 0.40 8.15
N ARG A 138 31.67 0.87 7.47
CA ARG A 138 30.90 0.06 6.54
C ARG A 138 31.89 -0.71 5.67
N LYS A 139 31.87 -2.03 5.78
CA LYS A 139 32.79 -2.86 4.99
C LYS A 139 32.34 -2.72 3.55
N ILE A 140 33.04 -1.92 2.77
CA ILE A 140 32.92 -1.98 1.32
C ILE A 140 33.38 -3.38 0.95
N ARG A 141 32.44 -4.27 0.59
CA ARG A 141 32.80 -5.60 0.11
C ARG A 141 33.68 -5.42 -1.13
N PRO A 142 34.81 -6.13 -1.23
CA PRO A 142 35.55 -6.17 -2.48
C PRO A 142 34.63 -6.72 -3.59
N PRO A 143 34.80 -6.30 -4.85
CA PRO A 143 33.99 -6.80 -5.95
C PRO A 143 34.09 -8.33 -6.03
N ALA A 144 32.95 -9.00 -5.96
CA ALA A 144 32.88 -10.45 -6.08
C ALA A 144 33.30 -10.92 -7.48
N SER A 145 33.89 -12.10 -7.55
CA SER A 145 34.19 -12.81 -8.80
C SER A 145 32.95 -13.54 -9.34
N ASP A 146 32.92 -13.78 -10.65
CA ASP A 146 31.84 -14.55 -11.29
C ASP A 146 31.73 -15.98 -10.74
N ALA A 147 32.86 -16.56 -10.31
CA ALA A 147 32.89 -17.88 -9.69
C ALA A 147 32.16 -17.89 -8.33
N GLU A 148 32.36 -16.85 -7.51
CA GLU A 148 31.69 -16.71 -6.21
C GLU A 148 30.18 -16.50 -6.38
N ILE A 149 29.78 -15.64 -7.33
CA ILE A 149 28.36 -15.40 -7.65
C ILE A 149 27.69 -16.70 -8.11
N ASN A 150 28.31 -17.44 -9.03
CA ASN A 150 27.75 -18.69 -9.54
C ASN A 150 27.67 -19.78 -8.45
N ALA A 151 28.69 -19.89 -7.59
CA ALA A 151 28.69 -20.82 -6.47
C ALA A 151 27.57 -20.49 -5.48
N GLN A 152 27.42 -19.21 -5.12
CA GLN A 152 26.37 -18.76 -4.20
C GLN A 152 24.98 -18.92 -4.82
N LYS A 153 24.82 -18.69 -6.12
CA LYS A 153 23.56 -18.94 -6.84
C LYS A 153 23.16 -20.41 -6.77
N GLN A 154 24.08 -21.32 -7.07
CA GLN A 154 23.83 -22.76 -6.95
C GLN A 154 23.51 -23.18 -5.51
N LYS A 155 24.15 -22.54 -4.52
CA LYS A 155 23.86 -22.77 -3.11
C LYS A 155 22.44 -22.33 -2.75
N ALA A 156 22.07 -21.10 -3.10
CA ALA A 156 20.75 -20.53 -2.85
C ALA A 156 19.62 -21.33 -3.52
N GLU A 157 19.81 -21.76 -4.76
CA GLU A 157 18.83 -22.60 -5.47
C GLU A 157 18.67 -24.00 -4.86
N LYS A 158 19.72 -24.53 -4.21
CA LYS A 158 19.67 -25.84 -3.53
C LYS A 158 19.10 -25.76 -2.12
N SER A 159 19.48 -24.74 -1.35
CA SER A 159 19.02 -24.57 0.03
C SER A 159 17.59 -24.02 0.08
N GLY A 160 17.24 -23.13 -0.85
CA GLY A 160 15.98 -22.42 -0.82
C GLY A 160 15.85 -21.46 0.36
N GLU A 161 16.94 -21.12 1.04
CA GLU A 161 16.94 -20.30 2.25
C GLU A 161 17.05 -18.81 1.95
N ALA A 162 16.30 -17.97 2.68
CA ALA A 162 16.29 -16.52 2.50
C ALA A 162 17.69 -15.90 2.68
N ALA A 163 18.46 -16.37 3.66
CA ALA A 163 19.81 -15.88 3.94
C ALA A 163 20.78 -16.09 2.77
N ASP A 164 20.66 -17.21 2.04
CA ASP A 164 21.53 -17.49 0.90
C ASP A 164 21.20 -16.60 -0.31
N TYR A 165 19.91 -16.30 -0.53
CA TYR A 165 19.47 -15.32 -1.54
C TYR A 165 19.89 -13.89 -1.17
N PHE A 166 19.88 -13.54 0.13
CA PHE A 166 20.37 -12.25 0.59
C PHE A 166 21.87 -12.10 0.33
N GLU A 167 22.68 -13.12 0.64
CA GLU A 167 24.12 -13.09 0.32
C GLU A 167 24.38 -13.02 -1.19
N LEU A 168 23.58 -13.71 -2.01
CA LEU A 168 23.65 -13.57 -3.47
C LEU A 168 23.38 -12.12 -3.92
N ALA A 169 22.41 -11.45 -3.31
CA ALA A 169 22.13 -10.04 -3.58
C ALA A 169 23.32 -9.14 -3.26
N MET A 170 23.97 -9.35 -2.11
CA MET A 170 25.15 -8.59 -1.69
C MET A 170 26.35 -8.82 -2.61
N LEU A 171 26.53 -10.04 -3.15
CA LEU A 171 27.60 -10.31 -4.12
C LEU A 171 27.37 -9.57 -5.44
N HIS A 172 26.16 -9.62 -6.01
CA HIS A 172 25.82 -8.84 -7.21
C HIS A 172 25.99 -7.34 -6.96
N TRP A 173 25.61 -6.86 -5.78
CA TRP A 173 25.77 -5.46 -5.40
C TRP A 173 27.24 -5.03 -5.35
N SER A 174 28.12 -5.86 -4.77
CA SER A 174 29.57 -5.58 -4.74
C SER A 174 30.19 -5.39 -6.13
N LYS A 175 29.58 -5.99 -7.16
CA LYS A 175 29.97 -5.88 -8.57
C LYS A 175 29.25 -4.75 -9.32
N LYS A 176 28.39 -3.98 -8.64
CA LYS A 176 27.53 -2.92 -9.18
C LYS A 176 26.48 -3.44 -10.19
N GLU A 177 26.06 -4.70 -10.05
CA GLU A 177 24.99 -5.30 -10.86
C GLU A 177 23.63 -5.11 -10.15
N ALA A 178 23.12 -3.87 -10.16
CA ALA A 178 21.91 -3.50 -9.42
C ALA A 178 20.69 -4.37 -9.73
N GLU A 179 20.44 -4.69 -11.01
CA GLU A 179 19.26 -5.47 -11.42
C GLU A 179 19.28 -6.90 -10.84
N ASN A 180 20.42 -7.58 -10.94
CA ASN A 180 20.56 -8.93 -10.40
C ASN A 180 20.55 -8.94 -8.87
N ALA A 181 21.13 -7.89 -8.25
CA ALA A 181 21.09 -7.71 -6.80
C ALA A 181 19.65 -7.57 -6.30
N LEU A 182 18.82 -6.75 -6.95
CA LEU A 182 17.41 -6.58 -6.59
C LEU A 182 16.61 -7.87 -6.78
N LYS A 183 16.80 -8.60 -7.88
CA LYS A 183 16.11 -9.88 -8.11
C LYS A 183 16.39 -10.88 -6.99
N ALA A 184 17.66 -11.04 -6.60
CA ALA A 184 18.04 -11.92 -5.50
C ALA A 184 17.49 -11.41 -4.15
N TYR A 185 17.52 -10.09 -3.92
CA TYR A 185 17.00 -9.47 -2.71
C TYR A 185 15.49 -9.66 -2.55
N PHE A 186 14.69 -9.37 -3.58
CA PHE A 186 13.24 -9.59 -3.55
C PHE A 186 12.90 -11.06 -3.35
N LYS A 187 13.71 -11.98 -3.90
CA LYS A 187 13.55 -13.41 -3.61
C LYS A 187 13.80 -13.73 -2.14
N ALA A 188 14.85 -13.17 -1.54
CA ALA A 188 15.12 -13.32 -0.11
C ALA A 188 13.96 -12.80 0.76
N VAL A 189 13.47 -11.59 0.47
CA VAL A 189 12.34 -10.97 1.20
C VAL A 189 11.06 -11.79 1.06
N SER A 190 10.82 -12.39 -0.11
CA SER A 190 9.64 -13.25 -0.32
C SER A 190 9.66 -14.54 0.52
N LEU A 191 10.85 -14.98 0.95
CA LEU A 191 11.04 -16.17 1.78
C LEU A 191 11.06 -15.82 3.26
N ASP A 192 11.65 -14.69 3.63
CA ASP A 192 11.71 -14.18 5.00
C ASP A 192 11.69 -12.64 5.00
N SER A 193 10.65 -12.07 5.61
CA SER A 193 10.48 -10.63 5.71
C SER A 193 11.43 -9.97 6.71
N GLU A 194 12.07 -10.72 7.61
CA GLU A 194 13.09 -10.19 8.53
C GLU A 194 14.37 -9.76 7.80
N VAL A 195 14.58 -10.20 6.56
CA VAL A 195 15.66 -9.74 5.68
C VAL A 195 15.63 -8.21 5.52
N LEU A 196 14.46 -7.58 5.61
CA LEU A 196 14.30 -6.12 5.56
C LEU A 196 14.97 -5.38 6.72
N ALA A 197 15.23 -6.07 7.84
CA ALA A 197 15.92 -5.51 8.99
C ALA A 197 17.45 -5.71 8.94
N GLN A 198 17.95 -6.49 7.98
CA GLN A 198 19.39 -6.72 7.81
C GLN A 198 20.03 -5.49 7.14
N ASP A 199 21.25 -5.14 7.59
CA ASP A 199 22.01 -3.99 7.07
C ASP A 199 22.46 -4.27 5.63
N ASP A 200 21.65 -3.85 4.67
CA ASP A 200 21.77 -4.10 3.23
C ASP A 200 22.55 -2.98 2.53
N GLU A 201 23.79 -2.74 2.93
CA GLU A 201 24.80 -1.93 2.21
C GLU A 201 24.28 -0.73 1.39
N GLN A 202 23.41 0.15 1.90
CA GLN A 202 22.78 1.22 1.10
C GLN A 202 22.17 0.76 -0.24
N LEU A 203 22.02 -0.54 -0.52
CA LEU A 203 21.62 -1.08 -1.82
C LEU A 203 20.30 -0.45 -2.22
N LEU A 204 19.30 -0.55 -1.35
CA LEU A 204 17.97 -0.02 -1.62
C LEU A 204 17.96 1.51 -1.75
N MET A 205 18.70 2.23 -0.92
CA MET A 205 18.77 3.70 -1.02
C MET A 205 19.53 4.16 -2.28
N THR A 206 20.59 3.46 -2.67
CA THR A 206 21.44 3.82 -3.81
C THR A 206 20.74 3.48 -5.11
N VAL A 207 20.14 2.29 -5.19
CA VAL A 207 19.28 1.90 -6.31
C VAL A 207 18.10 2.85 -6.46
N SER A 208 17.41 3.18 -5.36
CA SER A 208 16.31 4.16 -5.39
C SER A 208 16.80 5.51 -5.95
N ALA A 209 17.90 6.04 -5.44
CA ALA A 209 18.47 7.32 -5.91
C ALA A 209 18.94 7.27 -7.38
N GLU A 210 19.50 6.15 -7.83
CA GLU A 210 19.90 5.95 -9.22
C GLU A 210 18.70 5.87 -10.15
N VAL A 211 17.66 5.13 -9.78
CA VAL A 211 16.44 5.04 -10.57
C VAL A 211 15.76 6.41 -10.67
N GLU A 212 15.64 7.14 -9.57
CA GLU A 212 15.14 8.53 -9.56
C GLU A 212 15.91 9.44 -10.51
N LYS A 213 17.24 9.34 -10.51
CA LYS A 213 18.09 10.11 -11.43
C LYS A 213 17.84 9.75 -12.90
N ARG A 214 17.55 8.47 -13.20
CA ARG A 214 17.22 8.01 -14.56
C ARG A 214 15.81 8.44 -14.97
N ILE A 215 14.84 8.41 -14.04
CA ILE A 215 13.47 8.90 -14.23
C ILE A 215 13.50 10.38 -14.60
N ALA A 216 14.23 11.20 -13.82
CA ALA A 216 14.42 12.62 -14.13
C ALA A 216 15.13 12.86 -15.47
N GLY A 217 15.93 11.91 -15.94
CA GLY A 217 16.60 11.94 -17.24
C GLY A 217 15.77 11.43 -18.42
N GLY A 218 14.52 10.97 -18.19
CA GLY A 218 13.59 10.52 -19.23
C GLY A 218 13.97 9.21 -19.94
N LYS A 219 14.87 8.41 -19.38
CA LYS A 219 15.35 7.14 -19.99
C LYS A 219 15.10 5.98 -19.04
N VAL A 220 13.83 5.59 -18.86
CA VAL A 220 13.46 4.51 -17.94
C VAL A 220 12.58 3.50 -18.65
N SER A 221 12.96 2.23 -18.52
CA SER A 221 12.22 1.10 -19.06
C SER A 221 11.08 0.68 -18.12
N ALA A 222 10.09 -0.05 -18.66
CA ALA A 222 8.98 -0.58 -17.86
C ALA A 222 9.47 -1.47 -16.70
N ALA A 223 10.52 -2.26 -16.92
CA ALA A 223 11.12 -3.13 -15.90
C ALA A 223 11.78 -2.33 -14.75
N GLU A 224 12.43 -1.21 -15.07
CA GLU A 224 13.02 -0.34 -14.04
C GLU A 224 11.95 0.35 -13.19
N TYR A 225 10.83 0.77 -13.79
CA TYR A 225 9.67 1.27 -13.03
C TYR A 225 9.10 0.18 -12.11
N LEU A 226 8.99 -1.06 -12.60
CA LEU A 226 8.49 -2.18 -11.81
C LEU A 226 9.40 -2.48 -10.60
N ASP A 227 10.70 -2.58 -10.81
CA ASP A 227 11.67 -2.83 -9.74
C ASP A 227 11.70 -1.68 -8.73
N SER A 228 11.56 -0.44 -9.21
CA SER A 228 11.44 0.73 -8.34
C SER A 228 10.15 0.75 -7.54
N GLY A 229 9.02 0.36 -8.14
CA GLY A 229 7.75 0.20 -7.44
C GLY A 229 7.86 -0.82 -6.31
N LYS A 230 8.40 -2.01 -6.59
CA LYS A 230 8.66 -3.06 -5.57
C LYS A 230 9.58 -2.57 -4.45
N LEU A 231 10.61 -1.82 -4.80
CA LEU A 231 11.55 -1.23 -3.85
C LEU A 231 10.85 -0.25 -2.90
N LEU A 232 10.02 0.63 -3.45
CA LEU A 232 9.26 1.61 -2.69
C LEU A 232 8.18 0.97 -1.82
N MET A 233 7.56 -0.13 -2.28
CA MET A 233 6.65 -0.96 -1.46
C MET A 233 7.37 -1.46 -0.21
N VAL A 234 8.58 -2.00 -0.38
CA VAL A 234 9.43 -2.47 0.72
C VAL A 234 9.82 -1.33 1.67
N GLN A 235 10.08 -0.14 1.15
CA GLN A 235 10.45 1.04 1.93
C GLN A 235 9.25 1.69 2.66
N GLY A 236 8.02 1.27 2.37
CA GLY A 236 6.79 1.85 2.92
C GLY A 236 6.40 3.19 2.28
N GLU A 237 7.00 3.55 1.15
CA GLU A 237 6.70 4.75 0.37
C GLU A 237 5.55 4.46 -0.61
N LEU A 238 4.40 4.04 -0.07
CA LEU A 238 3.31 3.41 -0.82
C LEU A 238 2.76 4.27 -1.97
N GLY A 239 2.60 5.58 -1.77
CA GLY A 239 2.09 6.47 -2.83
C GLY A 239 3.00 6.52 -4.05
N ARG A 240 4.32 6.61 -3.82
CA ARG A 240 5.31 6.58 -4.91
C ARG A 240 5.44 5.18 -5.52
N ALA A 241 5.35 4.15 -4.69
CA ALA A 241 5.37 2.77 -5.15
C ALA A 241 4.25 2.51 -6.15
N VAL A 242 3.02 2.90 -5.80
CA VAL A 242 1.85 2.80 -6.68
C VAL A 242 2.07 3.55 -7.98
N ASN A 243 2.55 4.80 -7.92
CA ASN A 243 2.83 5.57 -9.11
C ASN A 243 3.78 4.84 -10.09
N HIS A 244 4.88 4.30 -9.57
CA HIS A 244 5.88 3.60 -10.38
C HIS A 244 5.33 2.27 -10.93
N LEU A 245 4.54 1.52 -10.15
CA LEU A 245 3.88 0.30 -10.62
C LEU A 245 2.88 0.59 -11.75
N ILE A 246 2.14 1.70 -11.66
CA ILE A 246 1.21 2.14 -12.69
C ILE A 246 1.98 2.50 -13.97
N LYS A 247 3.06 3.28 -13.86
CA LYS A 247 3.93 3.61 -15.01
C LYS A 247 4.51 2.35 -15.66
N ALA A 248 4.92 1.36 -14.86
CA ALA A 248 5.37 0.07 -15.39
C ALA A 248 4.27 -0.66 -16.18
N ALA A 249 3.02 -0.60 -15.70
CA ALA A 249 1.87 -1.22 -16.35
C ALA A 249 1.42 -0.51 -17.64
N GLU A 250 1.64 0.81 -17.74
CA GLU A 250 1.34 1.60 -18.93
C GLU A 250 2.31 1.30 -20.09
N LEU A 251 3.58 1.02 -19.77
CA LEU A 251 4.66 0.94 -20.76
C LEU A 251 4.80 -0.42 -21.45
N ASP A 252 4.52 -1.53 -20.74
CA ASP A 252 4.69 -2.88 -21.30
C ASP A 252 3.65 -3.87 -20.75
N ALA A 253 3.19 -4.78 -21.63
CA ALA A 253 2.14 -5.74 -21.31
C ALA A 253 2.60 -6.85 -20.35
N LYS A 254 3.88 -7.23 -20.37
CA LYS A 254 4.41 -8.27 -19.48
C LYS A 254 4.58 -7.71 -18.07
N THR A 255 5.12 -6.49 -17.94
CA THR A 255 5.24 -5.81 -16.64
C THR A 255 3.87 -5.43 -16.07
N ARG A 256 2.86 -5.20 -16.92
CA ARG A 256 1.48 -4.95 -16.49
C ARG A 256 0.93 -6.05 -15.61
N GLN A 257 1.07 -7.33 -16.00
CA GLN A 257 0.55 -8.43 -15.19
C GLN A 257 1.20 -8.46 -13.79
N GLU A 258 2.52 -8.32 -13.74
CA GLU A 258 3.26 -8.37 -12.47
C GLU A 258 2.93 -7.16 -11.58
N ALA A 259 2.79 -5.97 -12.16
CA ALA A 259 2.32 -4.79 -11.45
C ALA A 259 0.88 -4.96 -10.94
N SER A 260 -0.01 -5.55 -11.75
CA SER A 260 -1.38 -5.85 -11.37
C SER A 260 -1.44 -6.78 -10.15
N ASP A 261 -0.64 -7.84 -10.13
CA ASP A 261 -0.62 -8.81 -9.02
C ASP A 261 -0.16 -8.13 -7.70
N ILE A 262 0.84 -7.25 -7.78
CA ILE A 262 1.34 -6.48 -6.62
C ILE A 262 0.28 -5.48 -6.14
N LEU A 263 -0.35 -4.73 -7.05
CA LEU A 263 -1.40 -3.77 -6.71
C LEU A 263 -2.63 -4.46 -6.12
N LEU A 264 -2.99 -5.64 -6.63
CA LEU A 264 -4.07 -6.45 -6.08
C LEU A 264 -3.76 -6.91 -4.65
N THR A 265 -2.54 -7.38 -4.41
CA THR A 265 -2.08 -7.74 -3.06
C THR A 265 -2.15 -6.55 -2.09
N LEU A 266 -1.80 -5.35 -2.58
CA LEU A 266 -1.91 -4.11 -1.79
C LEU A 266 -3.37 -3.76 -1.51
N ILE A 267 -4.27 -3.88 -2.48
CA ILE A 267 -5.71 -3.67 -2.32
C ILE A 267 -6.32 -4.61 -1.28
N GLU A 268 -5.87 -5.85 -1.24
CA GLU A 268 -6.32 -6.86 -0.27
C GLU A 268 -5.68 -6.66 1.12
N SER A 269 -4.66 -5.82 1.22
CA SER A 269 -3.99 -5.53 2.48
C SER A 269 -4.67 -4.37 3.23
N PRO A 270 -4.58 -4.33 4.58
CA PRO A 270 -5.05 -3.18 5.36
C PRO A 270 -4.38 -1.85 4.99
N GLN A 271 -3.21 -1.88 4.36
CA GLN A 271 -2.45 -0.70 3.98
C GLN A 271 -3.13 0.12 2.87
N ILE A 272 -4.12 -0.46 2.17
CA ILE A 272 -4.87 0.24 1.12
C ILE A 272 -5.55 1.52 1.62
N GLU A 273 -5.98 1.53 2.89
CA GLU A 273 -6.63 2.69 3.51
C GLU A 273 -5.70 3.91 3.61
N LEU A 274 -4.37 3.71 3.59
CA LEU A 274 -3.39 4.79 3.66
C LEU A 274 -3.28 5.59 2.36
N ILE A 275 -3.64 4.98 1.22
CA ILE A 275 -3.38 5.50 -0.12
C ILE A 275 -4.62 5.58 -1.01
N SER A 276 -5.75 5.07 -0.51
CA SER A 276 -7.01 5.01 -1.25
C SER A 276 -8.15 5.58 -0.43
N ALA A 277 -8.99 6.37 -1.09
CA ALA A 277 -10.20 6.93 -0.50
C ALA A 277 -11.28 7.03 -1.57
N PRO A 278 -12.57 6.92 -1.19
CA PRO A 278 -13.68 7.14 -2.12
C PRO A 278 -13.55 8.52 -2.79
N PRO A 279 -13.59 8.57 -4.13
CA PRO A 279 -13.42 9.81 -4.88
C PRO A 279 -14.64 10.73 -4.73
N ASP A 280 -14.49 11.99 -5.12
CA ASP A 280 -15.65 12.87 -5.32
C ASP A 280 -16.21 12.62 -6.72
N LEU A 281 -17.47 12.17 -6.79
CA LEU A 281 -18.15 11.88 -8.05
C LEU A 281 -18.80 13.16 -8.59
N LEU A 282 -18.50 13.49 -9.84
CA LEU A 282 -19.10 14.60 -10.57
C LEU A 282 -20.24 14.14 -11.47
N GLY A 283 -20.15 12.90 -11.96
CA GLY A 283 -21.20 12.28 -12.76
C GLY A 283 -21.14 10.76 -12.69
N PHE A 284 -22.31 10.13 -12.71
CA PHE A 284 -22.46 8.69 -12.71
C PHE A 284 -23.54 8.29 -13.71
N ARG A 285 -23.18 7.47 -14.69
CA ARG A 285 -24.15 6.89 -15.61
C ARG A 285 -23.91 5.40 -15.75
N GLN A 286 -24.96 4.62 -15.78
CA GLN A 286 -24.86 3.20 -16.09
C GLN A 286 -25.91 2.76 -17.11
N ALA A 287 -25.60 1.73 -17.88
CA ALA A 287 -26.54 1.13 -18.82
C ALA A 287 -26.42 -0.37 -18.83
N TYR A 288 -27.55 -1.06 -18.67
CA TYR A 288 -27.63 -2.48 -18.97
C TYR A 288 -27.92 -2.69 -20.45
N VAL A 289 -27.17 -3.60 -21.06
CA VAL A 289 -27.28 -3.98 -22.47
C VAL A 289 -27.26 -5.49 -22.58
N PHE A 290 -28.25 -6.04 -23.29
CA PHE A 290 -28.27 -7.45 -23.65
C PHE A 290 -27.84 -7.62 -25.11
N ASP A 291 -26.67 -8.21 -25.33
CA ASP A 291 -26.17 -8.56 -26.66
C ASP A 291 -26.04 -10.08 -26.83
N LYS A 292 -25.79 -10.54 -28.06
CA LYS A 292 -25.74 -11.96 -28.44
C LYS A 292 -24.80 -12.81 -27.57
N ASP A 293 -23.71 -12.21 -27.15
CA ASP A 293 -22.58 -12.91 -26.56
C ASP A 293 -22.46 -12.68 -25.03
N ALA A 294 -23.09 -11.63 -24.50
CA ALA A 294 -22.98 -11.27 -23.09
C ALA A 294 -24.07 -10.28 -22.63
N ASP A 295 -24.33 -10.34 -21.33
CA ASP A 295 -24.99 -9.29 -20.57
C ASP A 295 -23.95 -8.33 -20.04
N THR A 296 -24.03 -7.07 -20.44
CA THR A 296 -23.03 -6.09 -20.06
C THR A 296 -23.68 -4.89 -19.40
N VAL A 297 -23.19 -4.54 -18.22
CA VAL A 297 -23.45 -3.25 -17.60
C VAL A 297 -22.29 -2.32 -17.91
N TYR A 298 -22.59 -1.29 -18.70
CA TYR A 298 -21.66 -0.21 -19.00
C TYR A 298 -21.76 0.84 -17.91
N VAL A 299 -20.63 1.21 -17.33
CA VAL A 299 -20.55 2.19 -16.24
C VAL A 299 -19.63 3.32 -16.68
N ARG A 300 -20.16 4.54 -16.69
CA ARG A 300 -19.43 5.78 -16.92
C ARG A 300 -19.40 6.59 -15.64
N VAL A 301 -18.21 6.92 -15.15
CA VAL A 301 -18.04 7.73 -13.95
C VAL A 301 -17.10 8.87 -14.23
N THR A 302 -17.52 10.08 -13.92
CA THR A 302 -16.65 11.26 -13.89
C THR A 302 -16.31 11.56 -12.45
N LEU A 303 -15.03 11.61 -12.12
CA LEU A 303 -14.59 11.73 -10.72
C LEU A 303 -13.32 12.56 -10.55
N ILE A 304 -13.12 13.02 -9.31
CA ILE A 304 -11.88 13.61 -8.82
C ILE A 304 -11.37 12.77 -7.64
N PRO A 305 -10.15 12.21 -7.70
CA PRO A 305 -9.60 11.44 -6.61
C PRO A 305 -9.24 12.34 -5.43
N LYS A 306 -9.58 11.90 -4.20
CA LYS A 306 -9.16 12.59 -2.98
C LYS A 306 -7.67 12.42 -2.76
N LYS A 307 -7.02 13.49 -2.25
CA LYS A 307 -5.58 13.51 -1.95
C LYS A 307 -4.69 13.09 -3.14
N ARG A 308 -5.17 13.21 -4.39
CA ARG A 308 -4.51 12.69 -5.61
C ARG A 308 -4.20 11.18 -5.55
N GLY A 309 -5.03 10.40 -4.86
CA GLY A 309 -4.90 8.94 -4.81
C GLY A 309 -5.09 8.31 -6.19
N GLN A 310 -4.21 7.39 -6.57
CA GLN A 310 -4.28 6.69 -7.87
C GLN A 310 -5.04 5.37 -7.79
N ILE A 311 -5.41 4.91 -6.59
CA ILE A 311 -6.28 3.76 -6.40
C ILE A 311 -7.58 4.28 -5.81
N VAL A 312 -8.69 4.12 -6.54
CA VAL A 312 -10.00 4.65 -6.11
C VAL A 312 -11.03 3.52 -6.04
N PRO A 313 -11.75 3.36 -4.92
CA PRO A 313 -12.86 2.43 -4.82
C PRO A 313 -14.15 3.08 -5.31
N ILE A 314 -14.92 2.33 -6.08
CA ILE A 314 -16.26 2.71 -6.55
C ILE A 314 -17.19 1.53 -6.24
N ASP A 315 -18.20 1.77 -5.42
CA ASP A 315 -19.19 0.76 -5.07
C ASP A 315 -20.37 0.80 -6.05
N ILE A 316 -20.76 -0.36 -6.56
CA ILE A 316 -21.87 -0.55 -7.49
C ILE A 316 -22.80 -1.62 -6.91
N THR A 317 -24.10 -1.40 -7.06
CA THR A 317 -25.18 -2.22 -6.45
C THR A 317 -25.27 -3.66 -6.97
N ILE A 318 -24.53 -3.97 -8.03
CA ILE A 318 -24.46 -5.30 -8.61
C ILE A 318 -23.65 -6.21 -7.68
N PRO A 319 -24.13 -7.43 -7.36
CA PRO A 319 -23.38 -8.38 -6.55
C PRO A 319 -22.04 -8.76 -7.18
N ALA A 320 -20.98 -8.85 -6.35
CA ALA A 320 -19.63 -9.08 -6.83
C ALA A 320 -19.42 -10.48 -7.45
N ASP A 321 -20.16 -11.47 -6.97
CA ASP A 321 -20.14 -12.86 -7.45
C ASP A 321 -20.79 -13.03 -8.83
N ALA A 322 -21.63 -12.07 -9.24
CA ALA A 322 -22.32 -12.09 -10.52
C ALA A 322 -21.54 -11.43 -11.66
N VAL A 323 -20.33 -10.89 -11.40
CA VAL A 323 -19.52 -10.23 -12.43
C VAL A 323 -18.33 -11.09 -12.81
N ASP A 324 -18.37 -11.64 -14.02
CA ASP A 324 -17.32 -12.52 -14.55
C ASP A 324 -16.05 -11.75 -14.92
N LYS A 325 -16.24 -10.56 -15.49
CA LYS A 325 -15.15 -9.77 -16.08
C LYS A 325 -15.44 -8.28 -16.01
N ILE A 326 -14.39 -7.52 -15.72
CA ILE A 326 -14.38 -6.06 -15.78
C ILE A 326 -13.43 -5.64 -16.90
N GLU A 327 -13.94 -4.94 -17.90
CA GLU A 327 -13.15 -4.39 -19.00
C GLU A 327 -13.04 -2.87 -18.85
N VAL A 328 -11.80 -2.37 -18.93
CA VAL A 328 -11.53 -0.94 -18.92
C VAL A 328 -11.53 -0.42 -20.35
N MET A 329 -12.42 0.53 -20.64
CA MET A 329 -12.65 1.08 -21.98
C MET A 329 -12.31 2.58 -22.10
N SER A 330 -11.73 3.19 -21.06
CA SER A 330 -11.21 4.57 -21.12
C SER A 330 -9.68 4.63 -20.98
N LYS A 331 -9.09 5.74 -21.44
CA LYS A 331 -7.66 6.03 -21.26
C LYS A 331 -7.31 6.53 -19.85
N ASP A 332 -8.34 6.95 -19.12
CA ASP A 332 -8.24 7.49 -17.76
C ASP A 332 -8.24 6.40 -16.67
N ALA A 333 -8.20 5.13 -17.06
CA ALA A 333 -7.95 4.01 -16.18
C ALA A 333 -6.94 3.03 -16.81
N VAL A 334 -5.96 2.63 -16.02
CA VAL A 334 -4.94 1.65 -16.44
C VAL A 334 -5.46 0.23 -16.25
N MET A 335 -6.20 -0.03 -15.17
CA MET A 335 -6.82 -1.32 -14.88
C MET A 335 -7.89 -1.16 -13.80
N ALA A 336 -8.71 -2.19 -13.61
CA ALA A 336 -9.73 -2.23 -12.58
C ALA A 336 -9.85 -3.65 -11.99
N PHE A 337 -10.17 -3.73 -10.69
CA PHE A 337 -10.34 -4.99 -9.97
C PHE A 337 -11.69 -5.03 -9.27
N GLY A 338 -12.42 -6.15 -9.40
CA GLY A 338 -13.67 -6.38 -8.69
C GLY A 338 -13.42 -7.12 -7.38
N LYS A 339 -13.98 -6.61 -6.28
CA LYS A 339 -13.99 -7.26 -4.97
C LYS A 339 -15.35 -7.10 -4.31
N THR A 340 -15.63 -7.96 -3.34
CA THR A 340 -16.80 -7.82 -2.49
C THR A 340 -16.66 -6.57 -1.61
N GLY A 341 -17.63 -5.68 -1.72
CA GLY A 341 -17.77 -4.47 -0.94
C GLY A 341 -18.77 -4.64 0.21
N ILE A 342 -19.47 -3.55 0.54
CA ILE A 342 -20.48 -3.50 1.59
C ILE A 342 -21.73 -4.28 1.11
N ASP A 343 -22.36 -5.05 1.99
CA ASP A 343 -23.59 -5.81 1.71
C ASP A 343 -23.53 -6.71 0.45
N ASN A 344 -22.37 -7.32 0.18
CA ASN A 344 -22.08 -8.14 -1.01
C ASN A 344 -22.09 -7.39 -2.36
N ALA A 345 -22.22 -6.07 -2.35
CA ALA A 345 -22.12 -5.24 -3.54
C ALA A 345 -20.72 -5.31 -4.16
N LEU A 346 -20.60 -5.04 -5.46
CA LEU A 346 -19.34 -4.98 -6.15
C LEU A 346 -18.60 -3.68 -5.82
N ARG A 347 -17.46 -3.80 -5.15
CA ARG A 347 -16.47 -2.74 -5.06
C ARG A 347 -15.49 -2.87 -6.21
N ILE A 348 -15.49 -1.89 -7.10
CA ILE A 348 -14.51 -1.78 -8.18
C ILE A 348 -13.36 -0.88 -7.71
N TRP A 349 -12.17 -1.44 -7.64
CA TRP A 349 -10.93 -0.69 -7.42
C TRP A 349 -10.34 -0.29 -8.76
N VAL A 350 -10.43 0.99 -9.09
CA VAL A 350 -9.91 1.54 -10.35
C VAL A 350 -8.53 2.12 -10.12
N ILE A 351 -7.62 1.79 -11.02
CA ILE A 351 -6.24 2.29 -11.02
C ILE A 351 -6.11 3.41 -12.04
N LEU A 352 -5.85 4.62 -11.55
CA LEU A 352 -5.79 5.84 -12.32
C LEU A 352 -4.34 6.16 -12.74
N PRO A 353 -4.12 6.57 -14.00
CA PRO A 353 -2.83 7.12 -14.39
C PRO A 353 -2.58 8.44 -13.67
N GLU A 354 -1.32 8.87 -13.57
CA GLU A 354 -1.01 10.19 -13.03
C GLU A 354 -1.32 11.28 -14.06
N LYS A 355 -1.99 12.35 -13.61
CA LYS A 355 -2.20 13.59 -14.36
C LYS A 355 -1.51 14.75 -13.64
N GLU A 356 -0.90 15.65 -14.41
CA GLU A 356 -0.16 16.80 -13.88
C GLU A 356 -1.07 17.92 -13.35
N ASP A 357 -2.36 17.90 -13.68
CA ASP A 357 -3.32 18.93 -13.31
C ASP A 357 -3.52 19.04 -11.79
N ASP A 358 -3.82 20.26 -11.32
CA ASP A 358 -3.97 20.50 -9.89
C ASP A 358 -5.20 19.81 -9.28
N PHE A 359 -6.25 19.69 -10.10
CA PHE A 359 -7.51 19.01 -9.83
C PHE A 359 -7.80 18.05 -10.99
N PRO A 360 -7.14 16.89 -11.03
CA PRO A 360 -7.23 16.00 -12.16
C PRO A 360 -8.60 15.32 -12.18
N GLU A 361 -9.40 15.65 -13.20
CA GLU A 361 -10.67 14.99 -13.49
C GLU A 361 -10.42 13.73 -14.32
N TYR A 362 -11.09 12.63 -14.00
CA TYR A 362 -11.00 11.36 -14.72
C TYR A 362 -12.36 10.95 -15.24
N GLU A 363 -12.40 10.51 -16.50
CA GLU A 363 -13.58 9.88 -17.10
C GLU A 363 -13.36 8.37 -17.24
N LEU A 364 -14.02 7.62 -16.36
CA LEU A 364 -13.99 6.17 -16.37
C LEU A 364 -15.08 5.61 -17.28
N ARG A 365 -14.71 4.62 -18.09
CA ARG A 365 -15.63 3.81 -18.89
C ARG A 365 -15.31 2.35 -18.64
N LEU A 366 -16.23 1.64 -17.98
CA LEU A 366 -16.08 0.25 -17.58
C LEU A 366 -17.20 -0.58 -18.21
N ALA A 367 -16.89 -1.78 -18.68
CA ALA A 367 -17.89 -2.77 -19.09
C ALA A 367 -17.81 -3.96 -18.13
N LEU A 368 -18.93 -4.26 -17.47
CA LEU A 368 -19.07 -5.34 -16.49
C LEU A 368 -19.88 -6.46 -17.13
N ASN A 369 -19.27 -7.62 -17.35
CA ASN A 369 -19.98 -8.78 -17.88
C ASN A 369 -20.66 -9.54 -16.75
N ILE A 370 -21.97 -9.75 -16.88
CA ILE A 370 -22.84 -10.34 -15.86
C ILE A 370 -23.08 -11.81 -16.15
N ASP A 371 -22.94 -12.67 -15.13
CA ASP A 371 -23.36 -14.08 -15.21
C ASP A 371 -24.84 -14.22 -14.84
N ARG A 372 -25.68 -14.42 -15.87
CA ARG A 372 -27.11 -14.70 -15.74
C ARG A 372 -27.44 -15.97 -14.95
N LYS A 373 -26.49 -16.88 -14.73
CA LYS A 373 -26.74 -18.09 -13.92
C LYS A 373 -26.80 -17.78 -12.43
N ILE A 374 -26.19 -16.68 -12.02
CA ILE A 374 -26.08 -16.25 -10.62
C ILE A 374 -27.18 -15.25 -10.28
N LEU A 375 -27.54 -14.37 -11.21
CA LEU A 375 -28.58 -13.35 -11.02
C LEU A 375 -29.89 -13.67 -11.75
N GLU A 376 -31.00 -13.58 -11.02
CA GLU A 376 -32.36 -13.62 -11.60
C GLU A 376 -32.86 -12.21 -11.99
N TYR A 377 -32.48 -11.20 -11.19
CA TYR A 377 -32.85 -9.80 -11.39
C TYR A 377 -31.63 -8.89 -11.27
N LEU A 378 -31.73 -7.71 -11.87
CA LEU A 378 -30.72 -6.66 -11.75
C LEU A 378 -31.37 -5.38 -11.23
N GLU A 379 -30.68 -4.71 -10.32
CA GLU A 379 -31.05 -3.38 -9.83
C GLU A 379 -29.99 -2.38 -10.28
N LEU A 380 -30.37 -1.38 -11.07
CA LEU A 380 -29.46 -0.34 -11.55
C LEU A 380 -29.50 0.88 -10.63
N SER A 381 -29.29 0.67 -9.34
CA SER A 381 -29.23 1.73 -8.33
C SER A 381 -27.79 2.25 -8.17
N ASN A 382 -27.62 3.42 -7.57
CA ASN A 382 -26.32 3.99 -7.22
C ASN A 382 -26.12 3.91 -5.70
N TYR A 383 -25.00 3.32 -5.25
CA TYR A 383 -24.65 3.19 -3.82
C TYR A 383 -24.27 4.52 -3.16
N SER A 384 -23.90 5.53 -3.96
CA SER A 384 -23.29 6.76 -3.49
C SER A 384 -24.12 7.96 -3.89
N LEU A 385 -24.75 8.64 -2.93
CA LEU A 385 -25.31 9.97 -3.19
C LEU A 385 -25.00 10.98 -2.08
N SER A 386 -24.34 12.04 -2.53
CA SER A 386 -24.78 13.40 -2.23
C SER A 386 -26.07 13.65 -3.03
N LEU A 387 -27.14 14.11 -2.38
CA LEU A 387 -28.43 14.45 -3.01
C LEU A 387 -28.30 15.47 -4.15
N ASP A 388 -27.17 16.18 -4.22
CA ASP A 388 -26.93 17.28 -5.14
C ASP A 388 -26.18 16.90 -6.43
N MET A 389 -25.97 15.61 -6.73
CA MET A 389 -25.28 15.20 -7.97
C MET A 389 -26.23 15.33 -9.19
N PRO A 390 -26.00 16.30 -10.09
CA PRO A 390 -26.97 16.61 -11.15
C PRO A 390 -26.89 15.64 -12.34
N ASP A 391 -25.75 14.98 -12.54
CA ASP A 391 -25.54 14.02 -13.62
C ASP A 391 -25.53 12.59 -13.09
N ASN A 392 -26.72 12.02 -12.83
CA ASN A 392 -26.87 10.67 -12.30
C ASN A 392 -27.99 9.89 -13.00
N TRP A 393 -27.63 8.98 -13.91
CA TRP A 393 -28.58 8.31 -14.80
C TRP A 393 -28.37 6.80 -14.86
N SER A 394 -29.46 6.06 -15.01
CA SER A 394 -29.42 4.64 -15.37
C SER A 394 -30.21 4.38 -16.63
N PHE A 395 -29.72 3.51 -17.50
CA PHE A 395 -30.35 3.20 -18.77
C PHE A 395 -30.55 1.70 -18.93
N ILE A 396 -31.60 1.35 -19.66
CA ILE A 396 -31.84 0.00 -20.16
C ILE A 396 -31.91 0.12 -21.67
N ILE A 397 -31.05 -0.61 -22.38
CA ILE A 397 -30.92 -0.57 -23.82
C ILE A 397 -31.08 -2.00 -24.35
N GLY A 398 -32.07 -2.23 -25.20
CA GLY A 398 -32.32 -3.56 -25.73
C GLY A 398 -33.29 -3.57 -26.91
N SER A 399 -33.56 -4.78 -27.42
CA SER A 399 -34.66 -4.99 -28.38
C SER A 399 -35.98 -4.52 -27.76
N GLU A 400 -36.81 -3.83 -28.53
CA GLU A 400 -38.12 -3.34 -28.09
C GLU A 400 -39.05 -4.46 -27.60
N PHE A 401 -38.78 -5.70 -28.01
CA PHE A 401 -39.53 -6.89 -27.63
C PHE A 401 -39.19 -7.42 -26.22
N ASN A 402 -38.09 -6.95 -25.61
CA ASN A 402 -37.67 -7.36 -24.27
C ASN A 402 -38.32 -6.54 -23.14
N PHE A 403 -38.93 -5.40 -23.45
CA PHE A 403 -39.46 -4.49 -22.43
C PHE A 403 -40.85 -4.96 -21.98
N SER A 404 -40.89 -5.67 -20.85
CA SER A 404 -42.12 -6.17 -20.25
C SER A 404 -42.98 -5.02 -19.69
N ALA A 405 -44.28 -5.26 -19.54
CA ALA A 405 -45.21 -4.28 -18.95
C ALA A 405 -44.94 -4.02 -17.45
N GLU A 406 -44.14 -4.87 -16.81
CA GLU A 406 -43.77 -4.77 -15.40
C GLU A 406 -42.58 -3.84 -15.15
N LEU A 407 -41.82 -3.50 -16.20
CA LEU A 407 -40.74 -2.52 -16.10
C LEU A 407 -41.31 -1.13 -15.80
N SER A 408 -40.73 -0.44 -14.81
CA SER A 408 -41.11 0.92 -14.49
C SER A 408 -40.89 1.85 -15.68
N LYS A 409 -41.82 2.79 -15.90
CA LYS A 409 -41.65 3.83 -16.93
C LYS A 409 -40.48 4.73 -16.57
N GLY A 410 -39.57 4.95 -17.53
CA GLY A 410 -38.47 5.88 -17.35
C GLY A 410 -38.91 7.32 -17.59
N GLU A 411 -38.16 8.29 -17.06
CA GLU A 411 -38.33 9.71 -17.40
C GLU A 411 -37.98 9.98 -18.87
N TYR A 412 -37.15 9.13 -19.47
CA TYR A 412 -36.79 9.16 -20.87
C TYR A 412 -37.12 7.83 -21.54
N GLU A 413 -37.82 7.86 -22.67
CA GLU A 413 -38.06 6.68 -23.51
C GLU A 413 -37.88 7.04 -24.98
N LYS A 414 -37.10 6.24 -25.71
CA LYS A 414 -36.92 6.38 -27.15
C LYS A 414 -36.94 5.03 -27.84
N LYS A 415 -37.72 4.95 -28.92
CA LYS A 415 -37.78 3.79 -29.81
C LYS A 415 -37.21 4.14 -31.17
N LEU A 416 -36.30 3.33 -31.68
CA LEU A 416 -35.63 3.53 -32.96
C LEU A 416 -35.37 2.19 -33.62
N GLU A 417 -36.08 1.90 -34.72
CA GLU A 417 -35.76 0.77 -35.61
C GLU A 417 -35.62 -0.58 -34.86
N GLY A 418 -36.56 -0.90 -33.97
CA GLY A 418 -36.56 -2.14 -33.16
C GLY A 418 -35.73 -2.08 -31.88
N LEU A 419 -35.01 -0.97 -31.62
CA LEU A 419 -34.31 -0.70 -30.37
C LEU A 419 -35.19 0.15 -29.45
N GLN A 420 -35.21 -0.18 -28.16
CA GLN A 420 -35.78 0.67 -27.11
C GLN A 420 -34.70 1.08 -26.10
N ILE A 421 -34.72 2.35 -25.74
CA ILE A 421 -33.86 2.97 -24.72
C ILE A 421 -34.78 3.58 -23.69
N THR A 422 -34.64 3.15 -22.43
CA THR A 422 -35.34 3.73 -21.30
C THR A 422 -34.31 4.28 -20.32
N GLY A 423 -34.43 5.56 -19.96
CA GLY A 423 -33.53 6.26 -19.05
C GLY A 423 -34.25 6.67 -17.77
N TYR A 424 -33.54 6.50 -16.65
CA TYR A 424 -34.01 6.76 -15.30
C TYR A 424 -33.12 7.80 -14.62
N HIS A 425 -33.72 8.89 -14.17
CA HIS A 425 -32.99 9.97 -13.50
C HIS A 425 -32.93 9.71 -11.98
N LEU A 426 -31.84 9.11 -11.53
CA LEU A 426 -31.68 8.61 -10.16
C LEU A 426 -31.86 9.64 -9.03
N PRO A 427 -31.56 10.94 -9.19
CA PRO A 427 -31.82 11.95 -8.15
C PRO A 427 -33.31 12.08 -7.83
N VAL A 428 -34.21 11.84 -8.79
CA VAL A 428 -35.67 11.89 -8.59
C VAL A 428 -36.14 10.78 -7.65
N SER A 429 -35.42 9.66 -7.64
CA SER A 429 -35.75 8.45 -6.89
C SER A 429 -34.80 8.20 -5.71
N GLU A 430 -34.13 9.25 -5.22
CA GLU A 430 -33.17 9.17 -4.10
C GLU A 430 -32.07 8.10 -4.33
N GLY A 431 -31.64 7.91 -5.58
CA GLY A 431 -30.59 6.96 -5.97
C GLY A 431 -31.09 5.57 -6.36
N LYS A 432 -32.39 5.30 -6.20
CA LYS A 432 -32.98 4.00 -6.56
C LYS A 432 -33.24 3.93 -8.05
N GLY A 433 -32.62 2.97 -8.71
CA GLY A 433 -32.82 2.71 -10.13
C GLY A 433 -33.93 1.71 -10.42
N PRO A 434 -34.11 1.36 -11.70
CA PRO A 434 -35.02 0.31 -12.09
C PRO A 434 -34.53 -1.06 -11.59
N THR A 435 -35.49 -1.90 -11.20
CA THR A 435 -35.27 -3.33 -10.95
C THR A 435 -36.00 -4.12 -12.01
N PHE A 436 -35.35 -5.11 -12.61
CA PHE A 436 -35.94 -5.92 -13.67
C PHE A 436 -35.40 -7.33 -13.69
N LEU A 437 -36.18 -8.25 -14.26
CA LEU A 437 -35.81 -9.65 -14.43
C LEU A 437 -34.94 -9.80 -15.68
N LEU A 438 -33.80 -10.49 -15.54
CA LEU A 438 -32.93 -10.78 -16.68
C LEU A 438 -33.59 -11.75 -17.66
N SER A 439 -34.57 -12.55 -17.20
CA SER A 439 -35.36 -13.47 -18.04
C SER A 439 -36.23 -12.78 -19.08
N ASP A 440 -36.52 -11.49 -18.92
CA ASP A 440 -37.33 -10.71 -19.87
C ASP A 440 -36.53 -10.37 -21.13
N PHE A 441 -35.19 -10.37 -21.04
CA PHE A 441 -34.28 -10.02 -22.13
C PHE A 441 -33.86 -11.25 -22.92
N LYS A 442 -34.64 -11.60 -23.94
CA LYS A 442 -34.46 -12.81 -24.77
C LYS A 442 -33.93 -12.53 -26.17
N GLU A 443 -34.22 -11.35 -26.69
CA GLU A 443 -33.78 -10.93 -28.01
C GLU A 443 -32.57 -9.99 -27.90
N PRO A 444 -31.42 -10.33 -28.52
CA PRO A 444 -30.25 -9.48 -28.48
C PRO A 444 -30.51 -8.17 -29.24
N LEU A 445 -29.58 -7.22 -29.12
CA LEU A 445 -29.63 -5.99 -29.90
C LEU A 445 -29.84 -6.28 -31.41
N PRO A 446 -30.79 -5.58 -32.06
CA PRO A 446 -31.09 -5.81 -33.48
C PRO A 446 -29.94 -5.36 -34.41
N ARG A 447 -29.05 -4.50 -33.92
CA ARG A 447 -27.86 -3.99 -34.61
C ARG A 447 -26.79 -3.54 -33.63
N GLN A 448 -25.56 -3.37 -34.12
CA GLN A 448 -24.49 -2.75 -33.35
C GLN A 448 -24.79 -1.26 -33.15
N VAL A 449 -24.67 -0.80 -31.90
CA VAL A 449 -24.90 0.60 -31.51
C VAL A 449 -23.75 1.09 -30.64
N ASP A 450 -23.47 2.39 -30.72
CA ASP A 450 -22.49 3.03 -29.86
C ASP A 450 -23.12 3.33 -28.49
N ILE A 451 -22.97 2.39 -27.57
CA ILE A 451 -23.54 2.48 -26.22
C ILE A 451 -23.04 3.71 -25.48
N TRP A 452 -21.77 4.11 -25.63
CA TRP A 452 -21.21 5.27 -24.95
C TRP A 452 -21.88 6.57 -25.40
N LYS A 453 -22.08 6.73 -26.72
CA LYS A 453 -22.82 7.88 -27.27
C LYS A 453 -24.26 7.92 -26.77
N ILE A 454 -24.91 6.77 -26.60
CA ILE A 454 -26.26 6.68 -26.03
C ILE A 454 -26.26 7.14 -24.58
N ILE A 455 -25.36 6.60 -23.76
CA ILE A 455 -25.21 6.97 -22.34
C ILE A 455 -24.95 8.47 -22.19
N GLU A 456 -24.14 9.09 -23.07
CA GLU A 456 -23.79 10.52 -23.03
C GLU A 456 -24.94 11.44 -23.46
N THR A 457 -25.67 11.07 -24.51
CA THR A 457 -26.68 11.95 -25.13
C THR A 457 -28.11 11.59 -24.76
N GLY A 458 -28.30 10.59 -23.89
CA GLY A 458 -29.60 9.96 -23.68
C GLY A 458 -30.15 9.30 -24.95
N GLY A 459 -29.37 9.11 -26.01
CA GLY A 459 -29.84 8.56 -27.29
C GLY A 459 -30.25 9.61 -28.34
N GLU A 460 -30.08 10.91 -28.08
CA GLU A 460 -30.24 11.96 -29.10
C GLU A 460 -29.20 11.84 -30.24
N GLY A 461 -27.99 11.37 -29.93
CA GLY A 461 -26.88 11.23 -30.88
C GLY A 461 -26.95 10.06 -31.86
N ILE A 462 -27.93 9.15 -31.75
CA ILE A 462 -28.02 7.96 -32.63
C ILE A 462 -28.35 8.34 -34.09
N VAL A 463 -28.93 9.52 -34.31
CA VAL A 463 -29.36 9.98 -35.64
C VAL A 463 -28.18 10.39 -36.54
N SER A 464 -26.98 10.65 -35.99
CA SER A 464 -25.89 11.29 -36.73
C SER A 464 -24.77 10.37 -37.26
N ASN A 465 -24.81 9.05 -37.03
CA ASN A 465 -23.79 8.13 -37.57
C ASN A 465 -24.26 7.39 -38.84
N LEU A 466 -25.21 7.95 -39.59
CA LEU A 466 -25.72 7.39 -40.85
C LEU A 466 -25.07 7.99 -42.12
N PHE A 467 -23.89 8.61 -42.01
CA PHE A 467 -23.09 9.01 -43.16
C PHE A 467 -21.60 8.70 -42.97
#